data_AF-A0A2E8RWE1-F1
#
_entry.id   AF-A0A2E8RWE1-F1
#
_cell.length_a   1.000
_cell.length_b   1.000
_cell.length_c   1.000
_cell.angle_alpha   90.00
_cell.angle_beta   90.00
_cell.angle_gamma   90.00
#
_symmetry.space_group_name_H-M   'P 1'
#
loop_
_entity.id
_entity.type
_entity.pdbx_description
1 polymer ?
#
loop_
_entity_poly.entity_id
_entity_poly.type
_entity_poly.pdbx_seq_one_letter_code
_entity_poly.pdbx_strand_id
1 'polypeptide(L)'
;MSPLRGKAAEAERKARQGRVTRAALLVCMVLLTGTYGYYELTNYTVSLLDCLYATILTVSTVGFQEVIPIRESDALTWFTIALIFFGGGSLLYFVTSITAMVIEGDLLYRFWRRRMLRTIENLNHHIVVCGAGRSGMHTIRELRSEGTPIVVIDVDPGRIEIVLQEFGEIMPHLVGDALEEQVLRAAGIDRADGLIAALHDDRDNLYLSLSARQLNPDLRIVAKVDEAFSA
;
A
#
# COMPACT_ATOMS: atom_id res chain seq x y z
N MET A 1 -0.37 5.26 -21.01
CA MET A 1 0.27 5.82 -19.79
C MET A 1 1.79 6.04 -19.93
N SER A 2 2.32 7.23 -19.61
CA SER A 2 3.75 7.54 -19.79
C SER A 2 4.64 6.86 -18.73
N PRO A 3 5.83 6.34 -19.09
CA PRO A 3 6.77 5.67 -18.19
C PRO A 3 7.32 6.56 -17.06
N LEU A 4 6.93 7.84 -17.01
CA LEU A 4 7.34 8.81 -16.00
C LEU A 4 6.52 8.70 -14.69
N ARG A 5 5.24 8.32 -14.76
CA ARG A 5 4.39 8.17 -13.56
C ARG A 5 4.77 6.96 -12.69
N GLY A 6 5.16 5.84 -13.31
CA GLY A 6 5.65 4.66 -12.59
C GLY A 6 6.98 4.91 -11.88
N LYS A 7 7.91 5.60 -12.54
CA LYS A 7 9.23 5.95 -11.96
C LYS A 7 9.13 6.93 -10.79
N ALA A 8 8.21 7.89 -10.85
CA ALA A 8 7.97 8.84 -9.76
C ALA A 8 7.43 8.12 -8.49
N ALA A 9 6.43 7.24 -8.67
CA ALA A 9 5.88 6.45 -7.56
C ALA A 9 6.91 5.47 -6.96
N GLU A 10 7.79 4.88 -7.78
CA GLU A 10 8.89 4.05 -7.29
C GLU A 10 9.99 4.84 -6.56
N ALA A 11 10.32 6.05 -7.05
CA ALA A 11 11.30 6.93 -6.42
C ALA A 11 10.81 7.45 -5.06
N GLU A 12 9.55 7.88 -4.97
CA GLU A 12 8.93 8.26 -3.70
C GLU A 12 8.90 7.09 -2.72
N ARG A 13 8.67 5.87 -3.20
CA ARG A 13 8.67 4.66 -2.37
C ARG A 13 10.05 4.30 -1.86
N LYS A 14 11.10 4.35 -2.70
CA LYS A 14 12.49 4.16 -2.26
C LYS A 14 12.88 5.23 -1.24
N ALA A 15 12.43 6.47 -1.44
CA ALA A 15 12.66 7.55 -0.48
C ALA A 15 11.93 7.30 0.86
N ARG A 16 10.70 6.79 0.83
CA ARG A 16 9.87 6.43 2.02
C ARG A 16 10.45 5.25 2.80
N GLN A 17 10.76 4.15 2.12
CA GLN A 17 11.41 2.99 2.75
C GLN A 17 12.78 3.39 3.29
N GLY A 18 13.53 4.22 2.56
CA GLY A 18 14.75 4.84 3.04
C GLY A 18 14.56 5.74 4.25
N ARG A 19 13.39 6.41 4.44
CA ARG A 19 13.09 7.19 5.65
C ARG A 19 12.95 6.28 6.88
N VAL A 20 12.14 5.22 6.79
CA VAL A 20 11.95 4.28 7.91
C VAL A 20 13.26 3.58 8.27
N THR A 21 14.01 3.10 7.27
CA THR A 21 15.32 2.47 7.50
C THR A 21 16.30 3.45 8.15
N ARG A 22 16.34 4.72 7.69
CA ARG A 22 17.17 5.76 8.31
C ARG A 22 16.74 6.04 9.76
N ALA A 23 15.45 6.13 10.04
CA ALA A 23 14.94 6.35 11.37
C ALA A 23 15.29 5.20 12.32
N ALA A 24 15.12 3.95 11.87
CA ALA A 24 15.51 2.76 12.63
C ALA A 24 17.02 2.71 12.90
N LEU A 25 17.84 2.98 11.87
CA LEU A 25 19.30 3.04 12.02
C LEU A 25 19.72 4.14 13.01
N LEU A 26 19.05 5.29 12.99
CA LEU A 26 19.34 6.41 13.89
C LEU A 26 19.00 6.05 15.34
N VAL A 27 17.85 5.40 15.59
CA VAL A 27 17.51 4.88 16.93
C VAL A 27 18.54 3.85 17.39
N CYS A 28 18.90 2.87 16.54
CA CYS A 28 19.93 1.89 16.89
C CYS A 28 21.28 2.54 17.19
N MET A 29 21.69 3.55 16.42
CA MET A 29 22.92 4.30 16.67
C MET A 29 22.87 4.98 18.04
N VAL A 30 21.77 5.66 18.37
CA VAL A 30 21.61 6.33 19.68
C VAL A 30 21.61 5.34 20.83
N LEU A 31 20.98 4.17 20.67
CA LEU A 31 21.01 3.13 21.70
C LEU A 31 22.43 2.57 21.92
N LEU A 32 23.18 2.34 20.84
CA LEU A 32 24.55 1.85 20.93
C LEU A 32 25.50 2.89 21.53
N THR A 33 25.42 4.15 21.07
CA THR A 33 26.26 5.23 21.62
C THR A 33 25.88 5.59 23.05
N GLY A 34 24.59 5.55 23.39
CA GLY A 34 24.07 5.70 24.75
C GLY A 34 24.62 4.62 25.69
N THR A 35 24.50 3.36 25.27
CA THR A 35 24.96 2.20 26.06
C THR A 35 26.47 2.24 26.28
N TYR A 36 27.23 2.49 25.20
CA TYR A 36 28.68 2.59 25.28
C TYR A 36 29.13 3.79 26.12
N GLY A 37 28.48 4.95 25.98
CA GLY A 37 28.79 6.15 26.75
C GLY A 37 28.57 5.95 28.26
N TYR A 38 27.48 5.30 28.68
CA TYR A 38 27.31 4.94 30.09
C TYR A 38 28.37 3.93 30.56
N TYR A 39 28.73 2.95 29.73
CA TYR A 39 29.71 1.93 30.09
C TYR A 39 31.12 2.52 30.30
N GLU A 40 31.55 3.45 29.45
CA GLU A 40 32.83 4.14 29.57
C GLU A 40 32.82 5.13 30.75
N LEU A 41 31.78 5.96 30.89
CA LEU A 41 31.70 6.98 31.94
C LEU A 41 31.53 6.40 33.36
N THR A 42 31.05 5.15 33.47
CA THR A 42 31.00 4.42 34.74
C THR A 42 32.28 3.62 35.03
N ASN A 43 33.35 3.81 34.23
CA ASN A 43 34.62 3.07 34.34
C ASN A 43 34.43 1.54 34.34
N TYR A 44 33.48 1.02 33.57
CA TYR A 44 33.23 -0.42 33.44
C TYR A 44 32.79 -1.14 34.74
N THR A 45 32.30 -0.37 35.72
CA THR A 45 31.83 -0.92 37.01
C THR A 45 30.43 -1.53 36.91
N VAL A 46 29.64 -1.10 35.92
CA VAL A 46 28.26 -1.52 35.68
C VAL A 46 28.21 -2.47 34.49
N SER A 47 27.29 -3.44 34.51
CA SER A 47 27.15 -4.40 33.42
C SER A 47 26.64 -3.74 32.13
N LEU A 48 27.05 -4.27 30.96
CA LEU A 48 26.56 -3.78 29.66
C LEU A 48 25.03 -3.84 29.54
N LEU A 49 24.39 -4.81 30.18
CA LEU A 49 22.94 -4.98 30.15
C LEU A 49 22.24 -3.88 30.95
N ASP A 50 22.80 -3.48 32.09
CA ASP A 50 22.29 -2.37 32.90
C ASP A 50 22.47 -1.03 32.19
N CYS A 51 23.59 -0.81 31.49
CA CYS A 51 23.81 0.38 30.65
C CYS A 51 22.83 0.44 29.48
N LEU A 52 22.55 -0.69 28.83
CA LEU A 52 21.56 -0.78 27.77
C LEU A 52 20.16 -0.48 28.31
N TYR A 53 19.82 -1.06 29.47
CA TYR A 53 18.55 -0.83 30.15
C TYR A 53 18.35 0.65 30.52
N ALA A 54 19.37 1.30 31.09
CA ALA A 54 19.35 2.73 31.39
C ALA A 54 19.16 3.58 30.12
N THR A 55 19.85 3.23 29.03
CA THR A 55 19.72 3.93 27.75
C THR A 55 18.31 3.80 27.19
N ILE A 56 17.73 2.60 27.18
CA ILE A 56 16.36 2.37 26.72
C ILE A 56 15.37 3.15 27.57
N LEU A 57 15.52 3.16 28.90
CA LEU A 57 14.63 3.86 29.82
C LEU A 57 14.66 5.39 29.59
N THR A 58 15.84 5.95 29.29
CA THR A 58 16.01 7.36 28.95
C THR A 58 15.43 7.71 27.58
N VAL A 59 15.75 6.94 26.54
CA VAL A 59 15.29 7.19 25.16
C VAL A 59 13.78 6.95 25.01
N SER A 60 13.23 5.97 25.74
CA SER A 60 11.78 5.64 25.71
C SER A 60 10.89 6.66 26.40
N THR A 61 11.47 7.68 27.06
CA THR A 61 10.76 8.71 27.84
C THR A 61 9.98 8.19 29.06
N VAL A 62 10.16 6.92 29.44
CA VAL A 62 9.49 6.32 30.61
C VAL A 62 10.05 6.89 31.92
N GLY A 63 11.38 6.99 32.04
CA GLY A 63 12.04 7.70 33.14
C GLY A 63 11.71 7.21 34.56
N PHE A 64 11.56 5.90 34.77
CA PHE A 64 11.09 5.34 36.05
C PHE A 64 12.07 5.50 37.22
N GLN A 65 13.16 4.71 37.26
CA GLN A 65 14.19 4.80 38.30
C GLN A 65 15.59 4.78 37.69
N GLU A 66 16.50 5.50 38.35
CA GLU A 66 17.92 5.56 38.01
C GLU A 66 18.60 4.23 38.36
N VAL A 67 18.95 3.44 37.34
CA VAL A 67 19.73 2.19 37.50
C VAL A 67 21.20 2.50 37.76
N ILE A 68 21.65 3.65 37.26
CA ILE A 68 23.00 4.19 37.45
C ILE A 68 22.84 5.51 38.21
N PRO A 69 23.59 5.76 39.30
CA PRO A 69 23.48 7.02 40.03
C PRO A 69 24.08 8.17 39.22
N ILE A 70 23.23 8.91 38.48
CA ILE A 70 23.69 9.91 37.50
C ILE A 70 24.26 11.16 38.17
N ARG A 71 23.80 11.46 39.39
CA ARG A 71 24.18 12.66 40.16
C ARG A 71 25.54 12.59 40.86
N GLU A 72 26.26 11.48 40.76
CA GLU A 72 27.60 11.35 41.33
C GLU A 72 28.69 12.01 40.46
N SER A 73 28.39 12.30 39.18
CA SER A 73 29.34 12.89 38.25
C SER A 73 28.66 13.87 37.28
N ASP A 74 29.22 15.08 37.19
CA ASP A 74 28.76 16.12 36.27
C ASP A 74 28.81 15.65 34.80
N ALA A 75 29.76 14.79 34.45
CA ALA A 75 29.91 14.24 33.11
C ALA A 75 28.73 13.32 32.73
N LEU A 76 28.28 12.47 33.67
CA LEU A 76 27.15 11.55 33.44
C LEU A 76 25.83 12.32 33.29
N THR A 77 25.70 13.42 34.02
CA THR A 77 24.53 14.31 33.95
C THR A 77 24.42 14.99 32.59
N TRP A 78 25.49 15.64 32.12
CA TRP A 78 25.50 16.29 30.79
C TRP A 78 25.31 15.29 29.65
N PHE A 79 25.91 14.10 29.76
CA PHE A 79 25.71 13.02 28.80
C PHE A 79 24.25 12.58 28.74
N THR A 80 23.60 12.39 29.90
CA THR A 80 22.18 12.00 29.98
C THR A 80 21.27 13.07 29.37
N ILE A 81 21.55 14.36 29.61
CA ILE A 81 20.79 15.47 29.00
C ILE A 81 20.89 15.41 27.46
N ALA A 82 22.09 15.19 26.92
CA ALA A 82 22.29 15.05 25.48
C ALA A 82 21.53 13.81 24.95
N LEU A 83 21.61 12.68 25.65
CA LEU A 83 20.93 11.44 25.29
C LEU A 83 19.40 11.60 25.27
N ILE A 84 18.82 12.35 26.21
CA ILE A 84 17.38 12.65 26.21
C ILE A 84 16.99 13.44 24.95
N PHE A 85 17.75 14.49 24.62
CA PHE A 85 17.43 15.36 23.48
C PHE A 85 17.53 14.61 22.14
N PHE A 86 18.65 13.92 21.90
CA PHE A 86 18.87 13.17 20.66
C PHE A 86 18.05 11.88 20.62
N GLY A 87 17.94 11.17 21.74
CA GLY A 87 17.18 9.93 21.89
C GLY A 87 15.68 10.14 21.74
N GLY A 88 15.10 11.06 22.51
CA GLY A 88 13.67 11.38 22.39
C GLY A 88 13.33 11.87 20.98
N GLY A 89 14.17 12.72 20.39
CA GLY A 89 14.02 13.17 19.01
C GLY A 89 14.07 12.01 17.99
N SER A 90 15.01 11.08 18.16
CA SER A 90 15.11 9.88 17.30
C SER A 90 13.89 8.99 17.37
N LEU A 91 13.33 8.80 18.57
CA LEU A 91 12.17 7.96 18.80
C LEU A 91 10.91 8.60 18.22
N LEU A 92 10.71 9.91 18.43
CA LEU A 92 9.60 10.66 17.82
C LEU A 92 9.66 10.61 16.29
N TYR A 93 10.85 10.77 15.70
CA TYR A 93 11.04 10.65 14.26
C TYR A 93 10.71 9.24 13.74
N PHE A 94 11.10 8.20 14.48
CA PHE A 94 10.78 6.81 14.17
C PHE A 94 9.27 6.53 14.21
N VAL A 95 8.59 6.95 15.28
CA VAL A 95 7.13 6.81 15.41
C VAL A 95 6.42 7.53 14.26
N THR A 96 6.81 8.76 13.96
CA THR A 96 6.22 9.54 12.85
C THR A 96 6.42 8.83 11.50
N SER A 97 7.59 8.22 11.29
CA SER A 97 7.91 7.47 10.07
C SER A 97 7.06 6.20 9.93
N ILE A 98 6.80 5.49 11.04
CA ILE A 98 5.88 4.35 11.06
C ILE A 98 4.44 4.81 10.81
N THR A 99 3.99 5.88 11.48
CA THR A 99 2.64 6.40 11.31
C THR A 99 2.37 6.80 9.85
N ALA A 100 3.31 7.46 9.19
CA ALA A 100 3.19 7.76 7.76
C ALA A 100 3.04 6.50 6.90
N MET A 101 3.80 5.43 7.21
CA MET A 101 3.70 4.15 6.51
C MET A 101 2.35 3.45 6.73
N VAL A 102 1.75 3.56 7.92
CA VAL A 102 0.44 2.97 8.24
C VAL A 102 -0.68 3.74 7.57
N ILE A 103 -0.70 5.07 7.70
CA ILE A 103 -1.74 5.95 7.12
C ILE A 103 -1.78 5.81 5.59
N GLU A 104 -0.62 5.67 4.96
CA GLU A 104 -0.52 5.59 3.51
C GLU A 104 -0.73 4.17 2.95
N GLY A 105 -0.96 3.14 3.78
CA GLY A 105 -1.50 1.82 3.39
C GLY A 105 -0.72 0.99 2.37
N ASP A 106 0.45 1.46 1.91
CA ASP A 106 1.04 1.03 0.64
C ASP A 106 1.62 -0.40 0.68
N LEU A 107 1.93 -0.95 1.86
CA LEU A 107 2.52 -2.28 1.97
C LEU A 107 1.48 -3.42 1.88
N LEU A 108 0.37 -3.28 2.61
CA LEU A 108 -0.74 -4.24 2.59
C LEU A 108 -1.42 -4.24 1.22
N TYR A 109 -1.69 -3.06 0.64
CA TYR A 109 -2.28 -2.93 -0.68
C TYR A 109 -1.44 -3.60 -1.78
N ARG A 110 -0.10 -3.51 -1.72
CA ARG A 110 0.79 -4.19 -2.69
C ARG A 110 0.86 -5.71 -2.52
N PHE A 111 0.77 -6.21 -1.29
CA PHE A 111 0.68 -7.65 -1.06
C PHE A 111 -0.64 -8.18 -1.61
N TRP A 112 -1.74 -7.49 -1.29
CA TRP A 112 -3.06 -7.75 -1.83
C TRP A 112 -3.10 -7.68 -3.35
N ARG A 113 -2.57 -6.63 -3.96
CA ARG A 113 -2.50 -6.47 -5.43
C ARG A 113 -1.74 -7.62 -6.11
N ARG A 114 -0.61 -8.07 -5.54
CA ARG A 114 0.13 -9.22 -6.09
C ARG A 114 -0.65 -10.52 -5.96
N ARG A 115 -1.33 -10.73 -4.83
CA ARG A 115 -2.22 -11.87 -4.65
C ARG A 115 -3.38 -11.81 -5.64
N MET A 116 -3.98 -10.64 -5.83
CA MET A 116 -5.10 -10.39 -6.73
C MET A 116 -4.74 -10.66 -8.18
N LEU A 117 -3.61 -10.14 -8.65
CA LEU A 117 -3.12 -10.40 -10.00
C LEU A 117 -2.89 -11.90 -10.24
N ARG A 118 -2.33 -12.62 -9.26
CA ARG A 118 -2.19 -14.08 -9.36
C ARG A 118 -3.54 -14.80 -9.36
N THR A 119 -4.51 -14.32 -8.60
CA THR A 119 -5.89 -14.86 -8.65
C THR A 119 -6.45 -14.69 -10.06
N ILE A 120 -6.33 -13.49 -10.65
CA ILE A 120 -6.80 -13.19 -12.00
C ILE A 120 -6.05 -14.00 -13.06
N GLU A 121 -4.73 -14.19 -12.92
CA GLU A 121 -3.90 -15.02 -13.81
C GLU A 121 -4.39 -16.47 -13.90
N ASN A 122 -4.92 -17.01 -12.79
CA ASN A 122 -5.43 -18.38 -12.74
C ASN A 122 -6.91 -18.51 -13.15
N LEU A 123 -7.61 -17.40 -13.39
CA LEU A 123 -8.99 -17.43 -13.90
C LEU A 123 -9.00 -17.74 -15.39
N ASN A 124 -9.91 -18.63 -15.78
CA ASN A 124 -10.30 -18.91 -17.17
C ASN A 124 -11.83 -18.89 -17.22
N HIS A 125 -12.40 -18.67 -18.40
CA HIS A 125 -13.85 -18.67 -18.61
C HIS A 125 -14.60 -17.66 -17.72
N HIS A 126 -13.97 -16.51 -17.47
CA HIS A 126 -14.54 -15.42 -16.67
C HIS A 126 -15.08 -14.29 -17.54
N ILE A 127 -15.89 -13.42 -16.93
CA ILE A 127 -16.39 -12.19 -17.56
C ILE A 127 -15.63 -10.98 -17.01
N VAL A 128 -15.15 -10.12 -17.90
CA VAL A 128 -14.54 -8.84 -17.54
C VAL A 128 -15.61 -7.75 -17.54
N VAL A 129 -15.88 -7.13 -16.39
CA VAL A 129 -16.84 -6.02 -16.29
C VAL A 129 -16.07 -4.71 -16.19
N CYS A 130 -16.17 -3.88 -17.23
CA CYS A 130 -15.50 -2.59 -17.33
C CYS A 130 -16.48 -1.47 -16.97
N GLY A 131 -16.24 -0.83 -15.82
CA GLY A 131 -17.11 0.17 -15.21
C GLY A 131 -17.94 -0.45 -14.09
N ALA A 132 -17.74 0.03 -12.86
CA ALA A 132 -18.50 -0.29 -11.66
C ALA A 132 -19.45 0.87 -11.26
N GLY A 133 -19.89 1.65 -12.25
CA GLY A 133 -20.94 2.66 -12.09
C GLY A 133 -22.32 2.03 -11.89
N ARG A 134 -23.40 2.81 -12.01
CA ARG A 134 -24.78 2.33 -11.78
C ARG A 134 -25.11 1.05 -12.57
N SER A 135 -24.98 1.09 -13.90
CA SER A 135 -25.29 -0.05 -14.76
C SER A 135 -24.36 -1.24 -14.50
N GLY A 136 -23.05 -0.99 -14.41
CA GLY A 136 -22.06 -2.03 -14.14
C GLY A 136 -22.27 -2.72 -12.79
N MET A 137 -22.65 -1.97 -11.75
CA MET A 137 -22.97 -2.54 -10.44
C MET A 137 -24.19 -3.48 -10.49
N HIS A 138 -25.22 -3.13 -11.25
CA HIS A 138 -26.36 -4.04 -11.48
C HIS A 138 -25.92 -5.32 -12.17
N THR A 139 -25.08 -5.21 -13.20
CA THR A 139 -24.51 -6.37 -13.88
C THR A 139 -23.66 -7.24 -12.95
N ILE A 140 -22.82 -6.61 -12.11
CA ILE A 140 -21.98 -7.31 -11.14
C ILE A 140 -22.86 -8.11 -10.17
N ARG A 141 -23.96 -7.54 -9.65
CA ARG A 141 -24.91 -8.25 -8.78
C ARG A 141 -25.48 -9.50 -9.44
N GLU A 142 -25.94 -9.35 -10.68
CA GLU A 142 -26.57 -10.45 -11.41
C GLU A 142 -25.58 -11.58 -11.70
N LEU A 143 -24.39 -11.24 -12.23
CA LEU A 143 -23.38 -12.25 -12.52
C LEU A 143 -22.89 -12.97 -11.26
N ARG A 144 -22.86 -12.27 -10.12
CA ARG A 144 -22.48 -12.87 -8.83
C ARG A 144 -23.57 -13.76 -8.27
N SER A 145 -24.85 -13.44 -8.43
CA SER A 145 -25.95 -14.29 -7.98
C SER A 145 -26.00 -15.61 -8.76
N GLU A 146 -25.58 -15.59 -10.03
CA GLU A 146 -25.43 -16.79 -10.88
C GLU A 146 -24.14 -17.59 -10.61
N GLY A 147 -23.22 -17.07 -9.79
CA GLY A 147 -21.94 -17.73 -9.50
C GLY A 147 -20.90 -17.63 -10.62
N THR A 148 -21.11 -16.72 -11.58
CA THR A 148 -20.19 -16.54 -12.71
C THR A 148 -18.88 -15.90 -12.24
N PRO A 149 -17.70 -16.45 -12.60
CA PRO A 149 -16.42 -15.82 -12.31
C PRO A 149 -16.30 -14.48 -13.04
N ILE A 150 -16.02 -13.40 -12.29
CA ILE A 150 -15.88 -12.06 -12.88
C ILE A 150 -14.64 -11.33 -12.39
N VAL A 151 -14.12 -10.45 -13.24
CA VAL A 151 -13.07 -9.47 -12.92
C VAL A 151 -13.61 -8.08 -13.19
N VAL A 152 -13.61 -7.22 -12.17
CA VAL A 152 -14.16 -5.86 -12.27
C VAL A 152 -13.03 -4.85 -12.51
N ILE A 153 -13.23 -3.94 -13.46
CA ILE A 153 -12.28 -2.85 -13.75
C ILE A 153 -13.02 -1.52 -13.60
N ASP A 154 -12.48 -0.59 -12.82
CA ASP A 154 -12.93 0.81 -12.85
C ASP A 154 -11.73 1.75 -12.62
N VAL A 155 -11.80 2.94 -13.20
CA VAL A 155 -10.77 3.98 -13.03
C VAL A 155 -10.87 4.65 -11.66
N ASP A 156 -12.07 4.68 -11.08
CA ASP A 156 -12.35 5.28 -9.79
C ASP A 156 -12.18 4.24 -8.66
N PRO A 157 -11.16 4.39 -7.80
CA PRO A 157 -10.96 3.48 -6.67
C PRO A 157 -12.14 3.48 -5.69
N GLY A 158 -12.90 4.57 -5.58
CA GLY A 158 -14.07 4.64 -4.72
C GLY A 158 -15.20 3.72 -5.17
N ARG A 159 -15.34 3.46 -6.47
CA ARG A 159 -16.33 2.51 -6.98
C ARG A 159 -15.94 1.07 -6.71
N ILE A 160 -14.65 0.76 -6.83
CA ILE A 160 -14.12 -0.55 -6.46
C ILE A 160 -14.33 -0.80 -4.96
N GLU A 161 -14.08 0.19 -4.10
CA GLU A 161 -14.34 0.08 -2.66
C GLU A 161 -15.81 -0.31 -2.38
N ILE A 162 -16.78 0.29 -3.09
CA ILE A 162 -18.20 -0.06 -2.96
C ILE A 162 -18.45 -1.53 -3.38
N VAL A 163 -17.83 -1.97 -4.49
CA VAL A 163 -17.90 -3.38 -4.93
C VAL A 163 -17.35 -4.31 -3.84
N LEU A 164 -16.21 -3.97 -3.23
CA LEU A 164 -15.57 -4.78 -2.19
C LEU A 164 -16.40 -4.83 -0.91
N GLN A 165 -17.04 -3.73 -0.52
CA GLN A 165 -17.95 -3.69 0.62
C GLN A 165 -19.17 -4.58 0.42
N GLU A 166 -19.70 -4.67 -0.81
CA GLU A 166 -20.88 -5.47 -1.13
C GLU A 166 -20.55 -6.97 -1.32
N PHE A 167 -19.42 -7.30 -1.96
CA PHE A 167 -19.11 -8.68 -2.38
C PHE A 167 -17.85 -9.29 -1.74
N GLY A 168 -17.14 -8.54 -0.91
CA GLY A 168 -15.95 -8.94 -0.17
C GLY A 168 -14.61 -8.63 -0.87
N GLU A 169 -13.59 -8.40 -0.05
CA GLU A 169 -12.18 -8.08 -0.41
C GLU A 169 -11.51 -9.06 -1.39
N ILE A 170 -12.03 -10.29 -1.47
CA ILE A 170 -11.45 -11.36 -2.29
C ILE A 170 -11.91 -11.24 -3.75
N MET A 171 -12.85 -10.35 -4.05
CA MET A 171 -13.40 -10.19 -5.39
C MET A 171 -12.31 -9.75 -6.38
N PRO A 172 -12.12 -10.48 -7.50
CA PRO A 172 -11.16 -10.09 -8.53
C PRO A 172 -11.49 -8.72 -9.11
N HIS A 173 -10.55 -7.78 -8.97
CA HIS A 173 -10.73 -6.41 -9.45
C HIS A 173 -9.41 -5.75 -9.83
N LEU A 174 -9.49 -4.70 -10.64
CA LEU A 174 -8.40 -3.82 -11.01
C LEU A 174 -8.87 -2.36 -10.97
N VAL A 175 -8.08 -1.52 -10.28
CA VAL A 175 -8.20 -0.06 -10.40
C VAL A 175 -7.35 0.37 -11.59
N GLY A 176 -7.98 0.88 -12.64
CA GLY A 176 -7.30 1.27 -13.88
C GLY A 176 -8.27 1.63 -15.00
N ASP A 177 -7.73 2.25 -16.04
CA ASP A 177 -8.50 2.60 -17.23
C ASP A 177 -8.63 1.38 -18.14
N ALA A 178 -9.87 0.92 -18.35
CA ALA A 178 -10.18 -0.21 -19.21
C ALA A 178 -9.87 0.04 -20.69
N LEU A 179 -9.70 1.30 -21.10
CA LEU A 179 -9.28 1.66 -22.47
C LEU A 179 -7.79 1.36 -22.72
N GLU A 180 -7.00 1.14 -21.66
CA GLU A 180 -5.61 0.75 -21.81
C GLU A 180 -5.47 -0.78 -21.95
N GLU A 181 -4.89 -1.23 -23.08
CA GLU A 181 -4.65 -2.64 -23.38
C GLU A 181 -3.99 -3.41 -22.23
N GLN A 182 -3.00 -2.81 -21.57
CA GLN A 182 -2.28 -3.41 -20.44
C GLN A 182 -3.20 -3.74 -19.24
N VAL A 183 -4.25 -2.94 -19.02
CA VAL A 183 -5.25 -3.18 -17.96
C VAL A 183 -6.16 -4.34 -18.36
N LEU A 184 -6.60 -4.40 -19.61
CA LEU A 184 -7.40 -5.52 -20.13
C LEU A 184 -6.62 -6.85 -20.11
N ARG A 185 -5.35 -6.83 -20.48
CA ARG A 185 -4.46 -8.00 -20.38
C ARG A 185 -4.27 -8.44 -18.93
N ALA A 186 -4.05 -7.50 -18.02
CA ALA A 186 -3.98 -7.79 -16.59
C ALA A 186 -5.29 -8.38 -16.04
N ALA A 187 -6.44 -8.01 -16.60
CA ALA A 187 -7.75 -8.59 -16.31
C ALA A 187 -7.96 -9.98 -16.91
N GLY A 188 -7.04 -10.43 -17.77
CA GLY A 188 -7.12 -11.72 -18.44
C GLY A 188 -8.09 -11.76 -19.62
N ILE A 189 -8.22 -10.65 -20.35
CA ILE A 189 -9.14 -10.58 -21.50
C ILE A 189 -8.88 -11.66 -22.57
N ASP A 190 -7.63 -12.07 -22.75
CA ASP A 190 -7.21 -13.08 -23.74
C ASP A 190 -7.82 -14.48 -23.47
N ARG A 191 -8.28 -14.72 -22.24
CA ARG A 191 -8.86 -16.00 -21.76
C ARG A 191 -10.25 -15.86 -21.16
N ALA A 192 -10.85 -14.68 -21.31
CA ALA A 192 -12.20 -14.37 -20.86
C ALA A 192 -13.23 -14.87 -21.89
N ASP A 193 -14.40 -15.29 -21.41
CA ASP A 193 -15.52 -15.70 -22.27
C ASP A 193 -16.37 -14.49 -22.68
N GLY A 194 -16.33 -13.42 -21.88
CA GLY A 194 -17.06 -12.20 -22.19
C GLY A 194 -16.50 -10.93 -21.58
N LEU A 195 -16.93 -9.81 -22.17
CA LEU A 195 -16.68 -8.47 -21.66
C LEU A 195 -17.97 -7.66 -21.64
N ILE A 196 -18.16 -6.93 -20.56
CA ILE A 196 -19.25 -5.98 -20.40
C ILE A 196 -18.67 -4.58 -20.35
N ALA A 197 -18.92 -3.79 -21.40
CA ALA A 197 -18.54 -2.40 -21.50
C ALA A 197 -19.65 -1.54 -20.90
N ALA A 198 -19.49 -1.14 -19.64
CA ALA A 198 -20.44 -0.34 -18.87
C ALA A 198 -19.82 1.00 -18.42
N LEU A 199 -18.96 1.57 -19.26
CA LEU A 199 -18.40 2.91 -19.07
C LEU A 199 -19.47 3.97 -19.28
N HIS A 200 -19.13 5.22 -18.94
CA HIS A 200 -20.07 6.33 -18.97
C HIS A 200 -20.34 6.88 -20.38
N ASP A 201 -19.35 6.90 -21.26
CA ASP A 201 -19.45 7.41 -22.64
C ASP A 201 -19.57 6.25 -23.64
N ASP A 202 -20.54 6.33 -24.55
CA ASP A 202 -20.77 5.34 -25.61
C ASP A 202 -19.57 5.19 -26.55
N ARG A 203 -18.82 6.28 -26.78
CA ARG A 203 -17.59 6.25 -27.58
C ARG A 203 -16.52 5.41 -26.90
N ASP A 204 -16.40 5.50 -25.58
CA ASP A 204 -15.47 4.69 -24.80
C ASP A 204 -15.90 3.23 -24.81
N ASN A 205 -17.21 2.94 -24.69
CA ASN A 205 -17.73 1.58 -24.81
C ASN A 205 -17.49 0.99 -26.20
N LEU A 206 -17.63 1.77 -27.27
CA LEU A 206 -17.30 1.35 -28.63
C LEU A 206 -15.80 1.08 -28.79
N TYR A 207 -14.95 2.01 -28.36
CA TYR A 207 -13.50 1.85 -28.43
C TYR A 207 -13.03 0.64 -27.63
N LEU A 208 -13.54 0.47 -26.41
CA LEU A 208 -13.28 -0.68 -25.55
C LEU A 208 -13.68 -1.98 -26.25
N SER A 209 -14.86 -2.02 -26.87
CA SER A 209 -15.36 -3.20 -27.59
C SER A 209 -14.43 -3.59 -28.76
N LEU A 210 -13.98 -2.60 -29.54
CA LEU A 210 -13.05 -2.84 -30.64
C LEU A 210 -11.67 -3.32 -30.14
N SER A 211 -11.15 -2.68 -29.10
CA SER A 211 -9.86 -3.04 -28.49
C SER A 211 -9.92 -4.45 -27.91
N ALA A 212 -10.97 -4.78 -27.17
CA ALA A 212 -11.17 -6.11 -26.61
C ALA A 212 -11.28 -7.19 -27.69
N ARG A 213 -11.98 -6.91 -28.80
CA ARG A 213 -12.07 -7.83 -29.96
C ARG A 213 -10.71 -8.09 -30.62
N GLN A 214 -9.83 -7.08 -30.67
CA GLN A 214 -8.48 -7.26 -31.20
C GLN A 214 -7.63 -8.18 -30.32
N LEU A 215 -7.84 -8.14 -29.01
CA LEU A 215 -7.11 -8.98 -28.04
C LEU A 215 -7.66 -10.41 -27.98
N ASN A 216 -8.98 -10.55 -28.06
CA ASN A 216 -9.67 -11.83 -28.06
C ASN A 216 -10.76 -11.86 -29.15
N PRO A 217 -10.47 -12.47 -30.32
CA PRO A 217 -11.40 -12.55 -31.45
C PRO A 217 -12.69 -13.30 -31.16
N ASP A 218 -12.70 -14.23 -30.19
CA ASP A 218 -13.85 -15.09 -29.86
C ASP A 218 -14.70 -14.52 -28.69
N LEU A 219 -14.26 -13.42 -28.09
CA LEU A 219 -14.89 -12.81 -26.90
C LEU A 219 -16.35 -12.42 -27.14
N ARG A 220 -17.26 -12.76 -26.22
CA ARG A 220 -18.61 -12.20 -26.25
C ARG A 220 -18.61 -10.78 -25.66
N ILE A 221 -19.00 -9.78 -26.44
CA ILE A 221 -18.98 -8.38 -25.97
C ILE A 221 -20.41 -7.87 -25.83
N VAL A 222 -20.74 -7.32 -24.66
CA VAL A 222 -21.99 -6.62 -24.38
C VAL A 222 -21.63 -5.18 -24.02
N ALA A 223 -22.10 -4.22 -24.82
CA ALA A 223 -21.83 -2.81 -24.59
C ALA A 223 -23.11 -2.08 -24.18
N LYS A 224 -23.00 -1.30 -23.12
CA LYS A 224 -24.02 -0.32 -22.74
C LYS A 224 -23.99 0.83 -23.77
N VAL A 225 -25.18 1.28 -24.15
CA VAL A 225 -25.39 2.47 -24.97
C VAL A 225 -26.42 3.34 -24.23
N ASP A 226 -26.09 4.60 -23.94
CA ASP A 226 -27.02 5.60 -23.43
C ASP A 226 -27.54 6.43 -24.63
N GLU A 227 -28.74 6.12 -25.13
CA GLU A 227 -29.35 6.83 -26.28
C GLU A 227 -29.29 8.37 -26.15
N ALA A 228 -28.55 9.02 -27.06
CA ALA A 228 -28.79 10.41 -27.48
C ALA A 228 -28.22 10.69 -28.89
N PHE A 229 -28.54 9.87 -29.89
CA PHE A 229 -28.52 10.37 -31.27
C PHE A 229 -29.84 11.08 -31.54
N SER A 230 -29.96 12.34 -31.11
CA SER A 230 -30.93 13.23 -31.74
C SER A 230 -30.36 13.63 -33.10
N ALA A 231 -31.01 13.13 -34.15
CA ALA A 231 -30.80 13.54 -35.54
C ALA A 231 -31.05 15.04 -35.75
#